data_AF-A0A2E4QI42-F1
#
_entry.id   AF-A0A2E4QI42-F1
#
_cell.length_a   1.000
_cell.length_b   1.000
_cell.length_c   1.000
_cell.angle_alpha   90.00
_cell.angle_beta   90.00
_cell.angle_gamma   90.00
#
_symmetry.space_group_name_H-M   'P 1'
#
loop_
_entity.id
_entity.type
_entity.pdbx_description
1 polymer ?
#
loop_
_entity_poly.entity_id
_entity_poly.type
_entity_poly.pdbx_seq_one_letter_code
_entity_poly.pdbx_strand_id
1 'polypeptide(L)'
;MGGGDWSHLRDDEDGLTAVIEFLSAFTLFLMILTAFMSLAQLEMGSNDTEIDQVDQAVVSGLDRLTSSSGWFVPSDGDDGYDYSNSTEDWHLQSAEVLEKGRVQTGLMSNNQLDMSRVSALSNVTLAGFSQGIGLDEDLTAFLRISIYASDDEDRIGLNLFEGGANLNIARMASTASSTVRMGSELVLITLEVHDSSRTNENLILTEVMARPISGGPEWIEVYNDNAFATSLYGWSFNTSSGSTSNEVLLQQGVISGHSVAIFTGSLSSQEQGNASQMFDLGQYGLLGTGSMNLLDDGAGTVELRFTRPGQINPITFAKAEWGGQTGLLMNLNQVIVWEGGSTMSSTSWAVQSDATPGDVFFEPSNAS
;
A
#
# COMPACT_ATOMS: atom_id res chain seq x y z
N MET A 1 0.44 -92.99 40.88
CA MET A 1 -0.73 -92.13 41.09
C MET A 1 -0.29 -90.71 40.78
N GLY A 2 -0.63 -90.20 39.61
CA GLY A 2 -0.25 -88.87 39.14
C GLY A 2 -1.39 -88.31 38.33
N GLY A 3 -2.50 -88.01 39.01
CA GLY A 3 -3.67 -87.37 38.46
C GLY A 3 -3.86 -86.06 39.22
N GLY A 4 -3.42 -84.97 38.61
CA GLY A 4 -3.45 -83.64 39.21
C GLY A 4 -2.58 -82.70 38.38
N ASP A 5 -3.08 -82.27 37.22
CA ASP A 5 -2.65 -81.01 36.59
C ASP A 5 -3.52 -80.53 35.40
N TRP A 6 -4.61 -81.23 35.04
CA TRP A 6 -5.36 -80.89 33.82
C TRP A 6 -6.59 -79.97 34.03
N SER A 7 -6.93 -79.63 35.28
CA SER A 7 -8.06 -78.73 35.57
C SER A 7 -7.67 -77.26 35.64
N HIS A 8 -6.40 -76.94 35.92
CA HIS A 8 -5.93 -75.54 35.96
C HIS A 8 -5.63 -74.97 34.57
N LEU A 9 -5.28 -75.82 33.58
CA LEU A 9 -4.98 -75.39 32.21
C LEU A 9 -6.21 -74.94 31.41
N ARG A 10 -7.41 -75.46 31.73
CA ARG A 10 -8.65 -75.13 31.02
C ARG A 10 -9.25 -73.78 31.41
N ASP A 11 -9.16 -73.42 32.69
CA ASP A 11 -9.55 -72.07 33.16
C ASP A 11 -8.58 -70.99 32.64
N ASP A 12 -7.31 -71.36 32.41
CA ASP A 12 -6.29 -70.46 31.84
C ASP A 12 -6.52 -70.21 30.33
N GLU A 13 -7.01 -71.20 29.56
CA GLU A 13 -7.34 -71.03 28.13
C GLU A 13 -8.54 -70.09 27.90
N ASP A 14 -9.58 -70.19 28.73
CA ASP A 14 -10.74 -69.29 28.65
C ASP A 14 -10.36 -67.85 29.09
N GLY A 15 -9.52 -67.72 30.13
CA GLY A 15 -8.97 -66.44 30.55
C GLY A 15 -8.07 -65.80 29.49
N LEU A 16 -7.22 -66.60 28.84
CA LEU A 16 -6.31 -66.15 27.78
C LEU A 16 -7.06 -65.78 26.51
N THR A 17 -8.13 -66.51 26.16
CA THR A 17 -9.03 -66.19 25.05
C THR A 17 -9.76 -64.88 25.30
N ALA A 18 -10.30 -64.67 26.51
CA ALA A 18 -10.96 -63.41 26.88
C ALA A 18 -9.99 -62.22 26.85
N VAL A 19 -8.73 -62.41 27.27
CA VAL A 19 -7.69 -61.36 27.19
C VAL A 19 -7.33 -61.04 25.73
N ILE A 20 -7.20 -62.05 24.87
CA ILE A 20 -6.91 -61.85 23.43
C ILE A 20 -8.09 -61.18 22.72
N GLU A 21 -9.33 -61.56 23.05
CA GLU A 21 -10.54 -60.93 22.50
C GLU A 21 -10.63 -59.46 22.94
N PHE A 22 -10.34 -59.17 24.21
CA PHE A 22 -10.28 -57.80 24.69
C PHE A 22 -9.16 -57.00 24.02
N LEU A 23 -7.95 -57.56 23.88
CA LEU A 23 -6.83 -56.87 23.23
C LEU A 23 -7.10 -56.63 21.74
N SER A 24 -7.68 -57.60 21.04
CA SER A 24 -8.04 -57.46 19.62
C SER A 24 -9.18 -56.47 19.42
N ALA A 25 -10.23 -56.51 20.26
CA ALA A 25 -11.29 -55.50 20.23
C ALA A 25 -10.76 -54.09 20.58
N PHE A 26 -9.86 -53.98 21.56
CA PHE A 26 -9.27 -52.70 21.97
C PHE A 26 -8.34 -52.12 20.90
N THR A 27 -7.51 -52.95 20.28
CA THR A 27 -6.66 -52.54 19.16
C THR A 27 -7.49 -52.14 17.94
N LEU A 28 -8.56 -52.86 17.64
CA LEU A 28 -9.48 -52.52 16.55
C LEU A 28 -10.23 -51.21 16.85
N PHE A 29 -10.66 -51.01 18.10
CA PHE A 29 -11.24 -49.75 18.56
C PHE A 29 -10.25 -48.59 18.44
N LEU A 30 -8.99 -48.77 18.85
CA LEU A 30 -7.95 -47.76 18.71
C LEU A 30 -7.65 -47.45 17.24
N MET A 31 -7.62 -48.45 16.36
CA MET A 31 -7.47 -48.24 14.92
C MET A 31 -8.65 -47.47 14.31
N ILE A 32 -9.87 -47.75 14.74
CA ILE A 32 -11.05 -46.99 14.30
C ILE A 32 -11.00 -45.56 14.84
N LEU A 33 -10.62 -45.37 16.11
CA LEU A 33 -10.54 -44.05 16.73
C LEU A 33 -9.47 -43.18 16.07
N THR A 34 -8.29 -43.74 15.77
CA THR A 34 -7.25 -43.00 15.04
C THR A 34 -7.66 -42.72 13.60
N ALA A 35 -8.28 -43.68 12.90
CA ALA A 35 -8.80 -43.45 11.55
C ALA A 35 -9.89 -42.36 11.53
N PHE A 36 -10.78 -42.36 12.52
CA PHE A 36 -11.85 -41.36 12.66
C PHE A 36 -11.29 -39.96 12.97
N MET A 37 -10.36 -39.86 13.92
CA MET A 37 -9.72 -38.58 14.25
C MET A 37 -8.93 -38.00 13.07
N SER A 38 -8.24 -38.85 12.30
CA SER A 38 -7.55 -38.43 11.07
C SER A 38 -8.52 -37.97 9.97
N LEU A 39 -9.67 -38.64 9.82
CA LEU A 39 -10.69 -38.24 8.85
C LEU A 39 -11.40 -36.95 9.27
N ALA A 40 -11.72 -36.77 10.56
CA ALA A 40 -12.32 -35.56 11.08
C ALA A 40 -11.39 -34.33 10.89
N GLN A 41 -10.08 -34.51 11.06
CA GLN A 41 -9.10 -33.46 10.74
C GLN A 41 -9.03 -33.12 9.25
N LEU A 42 -9.33 -34.07 8.37
CA LEU A 42 -9.40 -33.84 6.92
C LEU A 42 -10.71 -33.18 6.46
N GLU A 43 -11.84 -33.52 7.09
CA GLU A 43 -13.15 -32.94 6.73
C GLU A 43 -13.39 -31.56 7.35
N MET A 44 -12.86 -31.26 8.54
CA MET A 44 -13.05 -29.97 9.22
C MET A 44 -11.96 -28.94 8.91
N GLY A 45 -10.88 -29.32 8.21
CA GLY A 45 -9.74 -28.45 7.98
C GLY A 45 -9.00 -28.05 9.27
N SER A 46 -8.02 -27.16 9.17
CA SER A 46 -7.46 -26.50 10.34
C SER A 46 -8.49 -25.53 10.92
N ASN A 47 -8.97 -25.76 12.14
CA ASN A 47 -9.82 -24.81 12.87
C ASN A 47 -8.99 -23.63 13.37
N ASP A 48 -8.53 -22.80 12.44
CA ASP A 48 -7.74 -21.60 12.68
C ASP A 48 -8.60 -20.37 12.39
N THR A 49 -9.11 -19.75 13.45
CA THR A 49 -10.01 -18.61 13.36
C THR A 49 -9.38 -17.41 12.67
N GLU A 50 -8.05 -17.25 12.73
CA GLU A 50 -7.38 -16.16 12.04
C GLU A 50 -7.39 -16.39 10.52
N ILE A 51 -7.19 -17.63 10.05
CA ILE A 51 -7.22 -17.97 8.62
C ILE A 51 -8.65 -17.78 8.08
N ASP A 52 -9.64 -18.27 8.82
CA ASP A 52 -11.06 -18.15 8.43
C ASP A 52 -11.48 -16.67 8.29
N GLN A 53 -10.98 -15.79 9.17
CA GLN A 53 -11.23 -14.35 9.09
C GLN A 53 -10.64 -13.73 7.82
N VAL A 54 -9.38 -14.04 7.50
CA VAL A 54 -8.73 -13.53 6.28
C VAL A 54 -9.48 -14.04 5.04
N ASP A 55 -9.83 -15.32 4.97
CA ASP A 55 -10.58 -15.90 3.86
C ASP A 55 -11.94 -15.22 3.66
N GLN A 56 -12.68 -15.03 4.75
CA GLN A 56 -13.97 -14.33 4.70
C GLN A 56 -13.81 -12.86 4.27
N ALA A 57 -12.76 -12.18 4.76
CA ALA A 57 -12.48 -10.79 4.45
C ALA A 57 -12.15 -10.61 2.96
N VAL A 58 -11.36 -11.50 2.36
CA VAL A 58 -11.08 -11.48 0.92
C VAL A 58 -12.35 -11.66 0.09
N VAL A 59 -13.16 -12.67 0.40
CA VAL A 59 -14.38 -12.96 -0.36
C VAL A 59 -15.38 -11.81 -0.24
N SER A 60 -15.59 -11.30 0.97
CA SER A 60 -16.48 -10.15 1.17
C SER A 60 -15.92 -8.87 0.53
N GLY A 61 -14.61 -8.66 0.57
CA GLY A 61 -13.97 -7.51 -0.04
C GLY A 61 -14.12 -7.53 -1.57
N LEU A 62 -13.84 -8.67 -2.20
CA LEU A 62 -14.01 -8.86 -3.64
C LEU A 62 -15.47 -8.73 -4.07
N ASP A 63 -16.42 -9.23 -3.27
CA ASP A 63 -17.85 -9.03 -3.52
C ASP A 63 -18.20 -7.54 -3.46
N ARG A 64 -17.71 -6.77 -2.47
CA ARG A 64 -17.95 -5.31 -2.42
C ARG A 64 -17.36 -4.56 -3.62
N LEU A 65 -16.20 -4.97 -4.12
CA LEU A 65 -15.59 -4.41 -5.33
C LEU A 65 -16.44 -4.67 -6.58
N THR A 66 -17.06 -5.85 -6.67
CA THR A 66 -17.70 -6.35 -7.90
C THR A 66 -19.23 -6.35 -7.89
N SER A 67 -19.86 -6.04 -6.75
CA SER A 67 -21.32 -6.04 -6.60
C SER A 67 -21.98 -4.68 -6.82
N SER A 68 -21.22 -3.57 -6.75
CA SER A 68 -21.79 -2.22 -6.80
C SER A 68 -20.87 -1.18 -7.44
N SER A 69 -21.44 0.00 -7.68
CA SER A 69 -20.74 1.24 -8.03
C SER A 69 -19.92 1.81 -6.88
N GLY A 70 -20.19 1.38 -5.64
CA GLY A 70 -19.55 1.93 -4.45
C GLY A 70 -20.26 3.17 -3.92
N TRP A 71 -19.74 3.70 -2.82
CA TRP A 71 -20.39 4.78 -2.09
C TRP A 71 -19.34 5.64 -1.38
N PHE A 72 -19.51 6.96 -1.44
CA PHE A 72 -18.67 7.89 -0.71
C PHE A 72 -19.52 8.73 0.24
N VAL A 73 -19.04 8.85 1.47
CA VAL A 73 -19.60 9.73 2.49
C VAL A 73 -18.53 10.75 2.89
N PRO A 74 -18.71 12.04 2.59
CA PRO A 74 -17.78 13.08 3.00
C PRO A 74 -17.77 13.27 4.53
N SER A 75 -16.69 13.84 5.05
CA SER A 75 -16.64 14.28 6.46
C SER A 75 -17.34 15.63 6.64
N ASP A 76 -17.94 15.83 7.81
CA ASP A 76 -18.55 17.10 8.22
C ASP A 76 -17.55 18.10 8.85
N GLY A 77 -16.30 17.68 9.05
CA GLY A 77 -15.20 18.50 9.58
C GLY A 77 -15.00 18.44 11.10
N ASP A 78 -15.94 17.89 11.87
CA ASP A 78 -15.91 17.80 13.35
C ASP A 78 -15.99 16.33 13.82
N ASP A 79 -15.23 15.46 13.14
CA ASP A 79 -15.14 13.98 13.33
C ASP A 79 -16.40 13.16 12.94
N GLY A 80 -17.38 13.77 12.28
CA GLY A 80 -18.57 13.09 11.76
C GLY A 80 -18.56 12.88 10.24
N TYR A 81 -19.65 12.30 9.77
CA TYR A 81 -19.91 12.04 8.36
C TYR A 81 -21.16 12.77 7.89
N ASP A 82 -21.04 13.46 6.77
CA ASP A 82 -22.16 14.11 6.12
C ASP A 82 -22.87 13.14 5.17
N TYR A 83 -23.80 12.38 5.74
CA TYR A 83 -24.67 11.46 5.00
C TYR A 83 -25.62 12.18 4.03
N SER A 84 -25.80 13.50 4.13
CA SER A 84 -26.70 14.23 3.22
C SER A 84 -26.05 14.50 1.86
N ASN A 85 -24.72 14.62 1.83
CA ASN A 85 -23.93 14.85 0.62
C ASN A 85 -23.19 13.59 0.13
N SER A 86 -23.63 12.41 0.56
CA SER A 86 -23.06 11.14 0.08
C SER A 86 -23.44 10.84 -1.38
N THR A 87 -22.56 10.17 -2.11
CA THR A 87 -22.72 9.92 -3.55
C THR A 87 -22.13 8.57 -3.98
N GLU A 88 -22.68 7.97 -5.05
CA GLU A 88 -22.06 6.83 -5.76
C GLU A 88 -20.86 7.25 -6.62
N ASP A 89 -20.74 8.55 -6.91
CA ASP A 89 -19.72 9.12 -7.80
C ASP A 89 -18.43 9.46 -7.04
N TRP A 90 -17.98 8.51 -6.22
CA TRP A 90 -16.73 8.60 -5.46
C TRP A 90 -15.51 8.81 -6.37
N HIS A 91 -15.54 8.22 -7.57
CA HIS A 91 -14.47 8.29 -8.57
C HIS A 91 -14.23 9.70 -9.13
N LEU A 92 -15.18 10.63 -8.95
CA LEU A 92 -15.04 12.03 -9.36
C LEU A 92 -14.45 12.92 -8.25
N GLN A 93 -14.27 12.39 -7.04
CA GLN A 93 -13.73 13.14 -5.92
C GLN A 93 -12.20 13.17 -5.97
N SER A 94 -11.61 14.30 -5.58
CA SER A 94 -10.16 14.42 -5.41
C SER A 94 -9.66 13.56 -4.26
N ALA A 95 -8.39 13.16 -4.31
CA ALA A 95 -7.75 12.39 -3.24
C ALA A 95 -7.91 13.04 -1.85
N GLU A 96 -7.78 14.37 -1.76
CA GLU A 96 -7.92 15.13 -0.50
C GLU A 96 -9.30 15.01 0.15
N VAL A 97 -10.34 14.94 -0.67
CA VAL A 97 -11.73 14.79 -0.22
C VAL A 97 -12.00 13.34 0.18
N LEU A 98 -11.46 12.38 -0.59
CA LEU A 98 -11.59 10.95 -0.30
C LEU A 98 -10.87 10.55 0.99
N GLU A 99 -9.68 11.11 1.24
CA GLU A 99 -8.90 10.85 2.46
C GLU A 99 -9.65 11.25 3.74
N LYS A 100 -10.37 12.39 3.69
CA LYS A 100 -11.13 12.89 4.84
C LYS A 100 -12.43 12.12 5.09
N GLY A 101 -13.03 11.55 4.05
CA GLY A 101 -14.32 10.86 4.14
C GLY A 101 -14.20 9.35 4.36
N ARG A 102 -15.27 8.64 4.00
CA ARG A 102 -15.31 7.18 3.91
C ARG A 102 -15.73 6.78 2.50
N VAL A 103 -14.93 5.95 1.86
CA VAL A 103 -15.17 5.46 0.51
C VAL A 103 -15.26 3.94 0.52
N GLN A 104 -16.34 3.40 -0.03
CA GLN A 104 -16.45 2.01 -0.44
C GLN A 104 -16.21 1.96 -1.95
N THR A 105 -15.09 1.39 -2.37
CA THR A 105 -14.64 1.36 -3.76
C THR A 105 -15.36 0.27 -4.55
N GLY A 106 -16.53 0.56 -5.10
CA GLY A 106 -17.16 -0.32 -6.09
C GLY A 106 -16.63 -0.02 -7.48
N LEU A 107 -16.31 -1.06 -8.26
CA LEU A 107 -15.69 -0.93 -9.58
C LEU A 107 -16.70 -1.09 -10.73
N MET A 108 -17.94 -1.44 -10.42
CA MET A 108 -18.92 -1.83 -11.42
C MET A 108 -19.92 -0.71 -11.71
N SER A 109 -20.27 -0.54 -12.98
CA SER A 109 -21.35 0.34 -13.43
C SER A 109 -22.12 -0.36 -14.55
N ASN A 110 -23.45 -0.35 -14.50
CA ASN A 110 -24.30 -1.03 -15.49
C ASN A 110 -23.93 -2.51 -15.74
N ASN A 111 -23.58 -3.24 -14.67
CA ASN A 111 -23.11 -4.65 -14.71
C ASN A 111 -21.83 -4.88 -15.53
N GLN A 112 -21.01 -3.86 -15.72
CA GLN A 112 -19.69 -3.94 -16.34
C GLN A 112 -18.64 -3.22 -15.50
N LEU A 113 -17.37 -3.57 -15.69
CA LEU A 113 -16.27 -2.85 -15.09
C LEU A 113 -16.21 -1.43 -15.65
N ASP A 114 -16.15 -0.43 -14.77
CA ASP A 114 -16.04 0.97 -15.13
C ASP A 114 -14.59 1.44 -15.02
N MET A 115 -13.96 1.73 -16.16
CA MET A 115 -12.55 2.13 -16.20
C MET A 115 -12.30 3.45 -15.46
N SER A 116 -13.28 4.36 -15.40
CA SER A 116 -13.12 5.62 -14.65
C SER A 116 -12.95 5.36 -13.16
N ARG A 117 -13.64 4.35 -12.62
CA ARG A 117 -13.53 3.92 -11.22
C ARG A 117 -12.22 3.20 -10.94
N VAL A 118 -11.76 2.37 -11.89
CA VAL A 118 -10.44 1.71 -11.81
C VAL A 118 -9.33 2.77 -11.78
N SER A 119 -9.37 3.75 -12.68
CA SER A 119 -8.39 4.85 -12.68
C SER A 119 -8.46 5.71 -11.42
N ALA A 120 -9.65 5.91 -10.84
CA ALA A 120 -9.81 6.68 -9.61
C ALA A 120 -9.29 5.97 -8.35
N LEU A 121 -8.93 4.68 -8.41
CA LEU A 121 -8.27 3.99 -7.30
C LEU A 121 -6.95 4.67 -6.90
N SER A 122 -6.28 5.34 -7.84
CA SER A 122 -5.08 6.12 -7.53
C SER A 122 -5.33 7.31 -6.63
N ASN A 123 -6.57 7.79 -6.50
CA ASN A 123 -6.92 8.86 -5.57
C ASN A 123 -7.31 8.33 -4.18
N VAL A 124 -7.45 7.02 -4.01
CA VAL A 124 -7.83 6.40 -2.73
C VAL A 124 -6.56 5.93 -2.02
N THR A 125 -6.44 6.21 -0.72
CA THR A 125 -5.33 5.69 0.07
C THR A 125 -5.52 4.20 0.35
N LEU A 126 -4.42 3.43 0.47
CA LEU A 126 -4.53 2.01 0.82
C LEU A 126 -5.31 1.83 2.14
N ALA A 127 -4.97 2.67 3.13
CA ALA A 127 -5.87 3.33 4.08
C ALA A 127 -7.39 3.09 3.89
N GLY A 128 -7.98 4.05 3.17
CA GLY A 128 -9.40 4.10 2.89
C GLY A 128 -9.90 2.93 2.05
N PHE A 129 -9.06 2.37 1.16
CA PHE A 129 -9.41 1.21 0.35
C PHE A 129 -9.74 0.00 1.24
N SER A 130 -8.82 -0.40 2.13
CA SER A 130 -9.04 -1.56 3.02
C SER A 130 -10.25 -1.37 3.92
N GLN A 131 -10.41 -0.17 4.49
CA GLN A 131 -11.57 0.14 5.33
C GLN A 131 -12.88 0.10 4.52
N GLY A 132 -12.86 0.61 3.28
CA GLY A 132 -14.00 0.61 2.38
C GLY A 132 -14.51 -0.77 2.02
N ILE A 133 -13.59 -1.71 1.77
CA ILE A 133 -13.93 -3.11 1.52
C ILE A 133 -14.17 -3.92 2.81
N GLY A 134 -14.02 -3.28 3.98
CA GLY A 134 -14.38 -3.86 5.28
C GLY A 134 -13.32 -4.79 5.87
N LEU A 135 -12.05 -4.55 5.59
CA LEU A 135 -10.96 -5.23 6.28
C LEU A 135 -10.75 -4.65 7.68
N ASP A 136 -10.34 -5.51 8.60
CA ASP A 136 -9.91 -5.12 9.94
C ASP A 136 -8.60 -4.30 9.88
N GLU A 137 -8.29 -3.55 10.96
CA GLU A 137 -7.15 -2.62 10.99
C GLU A 137 -5.79 -3.31 10.83
N ASP A 138 -5.68 -4.56 11.27
CA ASP A 138 -4.48 -5.39 11.17
C ASP A 138 -4.31 -6.06 9.80
N LEU A 139 -5.33 -5.95 8.93
CA LEU A 139 -5.32 -6.51 7.59
C LEU A 139 -5.08 -5.42 6.54
N THR A 140 -4.37 -5.82 5.49
CA THR A 140 -4.10 -4.98 4.32
C THR A 140 -4.39 -5.76 3.05
N ALA A 141 -4.46 -5.04 1.93
CA ALA A 141 -4.82 -5.61 0.65
C ALA A 141 -3.75 -5.37 -0.42
N PHE A 142 -3.75 -6.28 -1.40
CA PHE A 142 -3.13 -6.11 -2.70
C PHE A 142 -4.18 -6.40 -3.78
N LEU A 143 -4.31 -5.49 -4.74
CA LEU A 143 -5.32 -5.55 -5.80
C LEU A 143 -4.62 -5.58 -7.15
N ARG A 144 -4.97 -6.58 -7.97
CA ARG A 144 -4.58 -6.66 -9.37
C ARG A 144 -5.82 -6.75 -10.25
N ILE A 145 -5.86 -5.93 -11.29
CA ILE A 145 -6.89 -5.91 -12.31
C ILE A 145 -6.20 -6.07 -13.66
N SER A 146 -6.46 -7.15 -14.38
CA SER A 146 -5.80 -7.43 -15.66
C SER A 146 -6.76 -7.96 -16.72
N ILE A 147 -6.45 -7.69 -17.99
CA ILE A 147 -7.25 -8.18 -19.11
C ILE A 147 -7.00 -9.69 -19.28
N TYR A 148 -8.05 -10.49 -19.08
CA TYR A 148 -8.02 -11.94 -19.22
C TYR A 148 -8.29 -12.39 -20.66
N ALA A 149 -9.23 -11.74 -21.34
CA ALA A 149 -9.55 -12.04 -22.73
C ALA A 149 -9.95 -10.77 -23.49
N SER A 150 -9.45 -10.62 -24.71
CA SER A 150 -9.76 -9.54 -25.63
C SER A 150 -9.74 -10.06 -27.08
N ASP A 151 -10.40 -9.34 -27.99
CA ASP A 151 -10.27 -9.58 -29.43
C ASP A 151 -8.91 -9.10 -29.97
N ASP A 152 -8.20 -8.27 -29.20
CA ASP A 152 -6.86 -7.78 -29.48
C ASP A 152 -5.83 -8.56 -28.64
N GLU A 153 -4.97 -9.34 -29.31
CA GLU A 153 -3.97 -10.19 -28.65
C GLU A 153 -2.95 -9.38 -27.84
N ASP A 154 -2.63 -8.15 -28.26
CA ASP A 154 -1.64 -7.29 -27.58
C ASP A 154 -2.14 -6.79 -26.22
N ARG A 155 -3.45 -6.86 -25.97
CA ARG A 155 -4.07 -6.40 -24.73
C ARG A 155 -4.19 -7.51 -23.68
N ILE A 156 -4.08 -8.78 -24.07
CA ILE A 156 -4.22 -9.90 -23.14
C ILE A 156 -3.05 -9.88 -22.15
N GLY A 157 -3.37 -9.92 -20.86
CA GLY A 157 -2.40 -9.85 -19.77
C GLY A 157 -2.01 -8.43 -19.35
N LEU A 158 -2.51 -7.39 -20.02
CA LEU A 158 -2.25 -6.01 -19.61
C LEU A 158 -2.87 -5.71 -18.24
N ASN A 159 -2.06 -5.19 -17.32
CA ASN A 159 -2.50 -4.75 -16.00
C ASN A 159 -3.17 -3.37 -16.12
N LEU A 160 -4.45 -3.30 -15.77
CA LEU A 160 -5.23 -2.07 -15.69
C LEU A 160 -5.01 -1.35 -14.35
N PHE A 161 -4.73 -2.11 -13.30
CA PHE A 161 -4.35 -1.61 -11.98
C PHE A 161 -3.58 -2.70 -11.24
N GLU A 162 -2.51 -2.32 -10.55
CA GLU A 162 -1.76 -3.23 -9.69
C GLU A 162 -1.15 -2.46 -8.54
N GLY A 163 -1.54 -2.77 -7.30
CA GLY A 163 -0.91 -2.17 -6.14
C GLY A 163 -1.50 -2.60 -4.81
N GLY A 164 -0.82 -2.19 -3.74
CA GLY A 164 -1.17 -2.51 -2.38
C GLY A 164 0.06 -2.78 -1.52
N ALA A 165 -0.16 -3.40 -0.37
CA ALA A 165 0.95 -3.74 0.53
C ALA A 165 1.73 -4.94 0.00
N ASN A 166 3.02 -4.99 0.31
CA ASN A 166 3.88 -6.09 -0.08
C ASN A 166 3.66 -7.32 0.83
N LEU A 167 3.70 -8.52 0.23
CA LEU A 167 3.53 -9.81 0.91
C LEU A 167 4.78 -10.29 1.67
N ASN A 168 5.96 -9.71 1.44
CA ASN A 168 7.25 -10.24 1.90
C ASN A 168 7.36 -10.49 3.42
N ILE A 169 6.51 -9.87 4.24
CA ILE A 169 6.52 -9.96 5.71
C ILE A 169 5.20 -10.54 6.25
N ALA A 170 4.23 -10.84 5.37
CA ALA A 170 2.97 -11.43 5.78
C ALA A 170 3.18 -12.85 6.33
N ARG A 171 2.53 -13.16 7.45
CA ARG A 171 2.45 -14.54 7.97
C ARG A 171 1.27 -15.27 7.37
N MET A 172 0.23 -14.54 7.00
CA MET A 172 -1.03 -15.05 6.51
C MET A 172 -1.46 -14.26 5.29
N ALA A 173 -1.91 -14.96 4.26
CA ALA A 173 -2.44 -14.35 3.06
C ALA A 173 -3.56 -15.24 2.48
N SER A 174 -4.59 -14.60 1.95
CA SER A 174 -5.63 -15.26 1.17
C SER A 174 -5.91 -14.46 -0.09
N THR A 175 -6.39 -15.15 -1.12
CA THR A 175 -6.58 -14.61 -2.46
C THR A 175 -7.91 -15.07 -3.02
N ALA A 176 -8.68 -14.14 -3.58
CA ALA A 176 -9.86 -14.44 -4.38
C ALA A 176 -9.81 -13.67 -5.67
N SER A 177 -10.43 -14.22 -6.70
CA SER A 177 -10.54 -13.56 -7.99
C SER A 177 -11.93 -13.71 -8.59
N SER A 178 -12.32 -12.71 -9.37
CA SER A 178 -13.58 -12.66 -10.08
C SER A 178 -13.34 -12.17 -11.50
N THR A 179 -14.05 -12.77 -12.46
CA THR A 179 -14.00 -12.35 -13.86
C THR A 179 -15.24 -11.52 -14.18
N VAL A 180 -15.01 -10.30 -14.66
CA VAL A 180 -16.07 -9.34 -15.02
C VAL A 180 -15.94 -8.94 -16.49
N ARG A 181 -17.03 -8.42 -17.07
CA ARG A 181 -17.02 -7.90 -18.45
C ARG A 181 -16.67 -6.42 -18.47
N MET A 182 -15.88 -6.00 -19.45
CA MET A 182 -15.59 -4.61 -19.79
C MET A 182 -15.79 -4.45 -21.30
N GLY A 183 -16.99 -4.05 -21.73
CA GLY A 183 -17.33 -4.03 -23.16
C GLY A 183 -17.27 -5.43 -23.81
N SER A 184 -16.35 -5.63 -24.76
CA SER A 184 -16.06 -6.93 -25.38
C SER A 184 -15.03 -7.76 -24.62
N GLU A 185 -14.31 -7.16 -23.67
CA GLU A 185 -13.20 -7.80 -22.95
C GLU A 185 -13.68 -8.47 -21.67
N LEU A 186 -12.94 -9.51 -21.24
CA LEU A 186 -13.05 -10.10 -19.91
C LEU A 186 -11.86 -9.64 -19.08
N VAL A 187 -12.13 -9.16 -17.87
CA VAL A 187 -11.14 -8.65 -16.94
C VAL A 187 -11.14 -9.52 -15.69
N LEU A 188 -9.96 -9.92 -15.24
CA LEU A 188 -9.75 -10.63 -13.99
C LEU A 188 -9.41 -9.62 -12.90
N ILE A 189 -10.22 -9.60 -11.84
CA ILE A 189 -9.97 -8.84 -10.62
C ILE A 189 -9.50 -9.84 -9.58
N THR A 190 -8.28 -9.68 -9.10
CA THR A 190 -7.68 -10.49 -8.04
C THR A 190 -7.45 -9.61 -6.82
N LEU A 191 -8.07 -9.97 -5.70
CA LEU A 191 -7.86 -9.35 -4.41
C LEU A 191 -7.11 -10.34 -3.52
N GLU A 192 -6.03 -9.85 -2.92
CA GLU A 192 -5.26 -10.55 -1.91
C GLU A 192 -5.36 -9.76 -0.60
N VAL A 193 -5.58 -10.46 0.51
CA VAL A 193 -5.61 -9.86 1.85
C VAL A 193 -4.60 -10.59 2.71
N HIS A 194 -3.88 -9.83 3.53
CA HIS A 194 -2.82 -10.35 4.37
C HIS A 194 -2.61 -9.50 5.63
N ASP A 195 -1.92 -10.07 6.61
CA ASP A 195 -1.65 -9.48 7.94
C ASP A 195 -0.39 -8.60 7.98
N SER A 196 0.05 -8.07 6.84
CA SER A 196 1.27 -7.25 6.81
C SER A 196 0.99 -5.81 7.23
N SER A 197 2.01 -5.15 7.78
CA SER A 197 1.88 -3.74 8.13
C SER A 197 1.60 -2.91 6.87
N ARG A 198 0.76 -1.88 7.03
CA ARG A 198 0.36 -0.91 5.98
C ARG A 198 1.50 0.00 5.51
N THR A 199 2.73 -0.49 5.47
CA THR A 199 3.97 0.30 5.37
C THR A 199 4.54 0.35 3.96
N ASN A 200 3.71 0.18 2.93
CA ASN A 200 4.17 0.36 1.55
C ASN A 200 3.81 1.77 1.09
N GLU A 201 4.60 2.74 1.54
CA GLU A 201 4.50 4.14 1.13
C GLU A 201 5.83 4.53 0.47
N ASN A 202 6.02 4.09 -0.78
CA ASN A 202 7.18 4.46 -1.58
C ASN A 202 7.02 5.89 -2.14
N LEU A 203 7.43 6.89 -1.35
CA LEU A 203 7.61 8.26 -1.84
C LEU A 203 9.07 8.50 -2.22
N ILE A 204 9.27 9.06 -3.40
CA ILE A 204 10.59 9.30 -3.99
C ILE A 204 10.78 10.81 -4.11
N LEU A 205 11.81 11.34 -3.45
CA LEU A 205 12.29 12.71 -3.69
C LEU A 205 12.96 12.73 -5.06
N THR A 206 12.48 13.56 -5.98
CA THR A 206 12.96 13.58 -7.38
C THR A 206 13.77 14.82 -7.70
N GLU A 207 13.32 15.99 -7.26
CA GLU A 207 13.97 17.27 -7.58
C GLU A 207 13.94 18.25 -6.40
N VAL A 208 14.98 19.10 -6.30
CA VAL A 208 15.04 20.21 -5.33
C VAL A 208 15.60 21.47 -5.99
N MET A 209 14.86 22.57 -5.88
CA MET A 209 15.23 23.89 -6.39
C MET A 209 15.47 24.86 -5.22
N ALA A 210 16.73 25.12 -4.89
CA ALA A 210 17.09 26.05 -3.80
C ALA A 210 17.25 27.51 -4.23
N ARG A 211 17.51 27.78 -5.50
CA ARG A 211 17.74 29.15 -6.01
C ARG A 211 17.04 29.46 -7.34
N PRO A 212 15.71 29.63 -7.34
CA PRO A 212 14.96 29.99 -8.53
C PRO A 212 15.37 31.36 -9.11
N ILE A 213 15.20 31.56 -10.42
CA ILE A 213 15.43 32.86 -11.04
C ILE A 213 14.31 33.86 -10.69
N SER A 214 14.62 35.16 -10.78
CA SER A 214 13.63 36.25 -10.68
C SER A 214 12.82 36.29 -9.37
N GLY A 215 13.34 35.70 -8.30
CA GLY A 215 12.64 35.65 -7.01
C GLY A 215 11.49 34.63 -6.97
N GLY A 216 11.51 33.62 -7.84
CA GLY A 216 10.61 32.47 -7.73
C GLY A 216 10.74 31.74 -6.38
N PRO A 217 9.78 30.87 -6.06
CA PRO A 217 9.79 30.13 -4.79
C PRO A 217 10.74 28.93 -4.84
N GLU A 218 11.42 28.67 -3.73
CA GLU A 218 12.11 27.39 -3.53
C GLU A 218 11.08 26.27 -3.55
N TRP A 219 11.45 25.12 -4.11
CA TRP A 219 10.53 23.99 -4.17
C TRP A 219 11.26 22.65 -4.11
N ILE A 220 10.48 21.64 -3.70
CA ILE A 220 10.86 20.25 -3.58
C ILE A 220 9.80 19.42 -4.31
N GLU A 221 10.22 18.46 -5.10
CA GLU A 221 9.33 17.56 -5.81
C GLU A 221 9.41 16.14 -5.25
N VAL A 222 8.24 15.54 -5.07
CA VAL A 222 8.11 14.16 -4.60
C VAL A 222 7.15 13.41 -5.52
N TYR A 223 7.59 12.24 -5.98
CA TYR A 223 6.77 11.30 -6.72
C TYR A 223 6.24 10.19 -5.82
N ASN A 224 4.96 9.84 -5.97
CA ASN A 224 4.36 8.68 -5.36
C ASN A 224 4.41 7.48 -6.31
N ASP A 225 5.28 6.51 -6.02
CA ASP A 225 5.45 5.30 -6.84
C ASP A 225 4.41 4.21 -6.54
N ASN A 226 3.54 4.42 -5.56
CA ASN A 226 2.47 3.49 -5.26
C ASN A 226 1.29 3.69 -6.22
N ALA A 227 0.56 2.62 -6.53
CA ALA A 227 -0.65 2.74 -7.36
C ALA A 227 -1.83 3.36 -6.59
N PHE A 228 -1.84 3.25 -5.26
CA PHE A 228 -2.78 3.96 -4.39
C PHE A 228 -2.21 5.32 -3.96
N ALA A 229 -3.11 6.20 -3.49
CA ALA A 229 -2.69 7.46 -2.91
C ALA A 229 -1.92 7.24 -1.59
N THR A 230 -0.96 8.12 -1.33
CA THR A 230 -0.15 8.10 -0.11
C THR A 230 -0.53 9.28 0.77
N SER A 231 -0.93 8.99 2.02
CA SER A 231 -1.15 10.03 3.03
C SER A 231 0.18 10.61 3.47
N LEU A 232 0.24 11.93 3.62
CA LEU A 232 1.41 12.64 4.12
C LEU A 232 1.45 12.69 5.65
N TYR A 233 0.46 12.12 6.35
CA TYR A 233 0.49 12.03 7.81
C TYR A 233 1.71 11.23 8.28
N GLY A 234 2.59 11.88 9.06
CA GLY A 234 3.82 11.26 9.57
C GLY A 234 5.03 11.45 8.65
N TRP A 235 4.84 11.95 7.42
CA TRP A 235 5.93 12.39 6.56
C TRP A 235 6.46 13.75 7.01
N SER A 236 7.75 13.97 6.82
CA SER A 236 8.41 15.23 7.20
C SER A 236 9.54 15.56 6.26
N PHE A 237 9.78 16.86 6.12
CA PHE A 237 10.98 17.38 5.48
C PHE A 237 11.90 17.96 6.52
N ASN A 238 13.17 17.56 6.47
CA ASN A 238 14.23 18.20 7.22
C ASN A 238 15.18 18.88 6.23
N THR A 239 15.39 20.18 6.42
CA THR A 239 16.38 20.94 5.66
C THR A 239 17.53 21.32 6.58
N SER A 240 18.74 21.26 6.06
CA SER A 240 19.91 21.70 6.79
C SER A 240 20.92 22.37 5.87
N SER A 241 21.46 23.49 6.32
CA SER A 241 22.60 24.17 5.73
C SER A 241 23.55 24.59 6.86
N GLY A 242 24.76 25.04 6.52
CA GLY A 242 25.86 25.23 7.48
C GLY A 242 25.54 26.08 8.73
N SER A 243 24.44 26.84 8.75
CA SER A 243 24.01 27.64 9.91
C SER A 243 22.55 27.44 10.36
N THR A 244 21.72 26.69 9.61
CA THR A 244 20.29 26.54 9.90
C THR A 244 19.82 25.11 9.66
N SER A 245 18.97 24.59 10.53
CA SER A 245 18.21 23.37 10.28
C SER A 245 16.76 23.59 10.65
N ASN A 246 15.86 23.26 9.73
CA ASN A 246 14.43 23.39 9.90
C ASN A 246 13.77 22.03 9.62
N GLU A 247 12.67 21.75 10.29
CA GLU A 247 11.91 20.52 10.09
C GLU A 247 10.42 20.83 10.11
N VAL A 248 9.69 20.23 9.18
CA VAL A 248 8.23 20.31 9.13
C VAL A 248 7.67 18.91 9.07
N LEU A 249 6.88 18.56 10.09
CA LEU A 249 6.06 17.34 10.11
C LEU A 249 4.72 17.64 9.45
N LEU A 250 4.39 16.88 8.42
CA LEU A 250 3.13 16.95 7.72
C LEU A 250 2.08 16.17 8.54
N GLN A 251 1.00 16.87 8.86
CA GLN A 251 -0.12 16.32 9.64
C GLN A 251 -1.34 15.99 8.77
N GLN A 252 -1.30 16.36 7.50
CA GLN A 252 -2.38 16.15 6.54
C GLN A 252 -1.84 16.30 5.11
N GLY A 253 -2.64 15.86 4.15
CA GLY A 253 -2.34 15.96 2.73
C GLY A 253 -2.14 14.57 2.14
N VAL A 254 -2.33 14.47 0.84
CA VAL A 254 -2.29 13.20 0.11
C VAL A 254 -1.73 13.43 -1.27
N ILE A 255 -0.90 12.49 -1.72
CA ILE A 255 -0.38 12.45 -3.09
C ILE A 255 -1.05 11.29 -3.80
N SER A 256 -1.65 11.52 -4.97
CA SER A 256 -2.30 10.46 -5.73
C SER A 256 -1.29 9.42 -6.19
N GLY A 257 -1.73 8.18 -6.42
CA GLY A 257 -0.89 7.11 -6.94
C GLY A 257 -0.31 7.43 -8.30
N HIS A 258 0.95 7.06 -8.53
CA HIS A 258 1.72 7.35 -9.75
C HIS A 258 1.68 8.84 -10.15
N SER A 259 1.68 9.73 -9.17
CA SER A 259 1.58 11.17 -9.40
C SER A 259 2.67 11.94 -8.66
N VAL A 260 2.85 13.19 -9.08
CA VAL A 260 3.88 14.10 -8.58
C VAL A 260 3.23 15.17 -7.71
N ALA A 261 3.88 15.49 -6.59
CA ALA A 261 3.54 16.63 -5.76
C ALA A 261 4.70 17.62 -5.67
N ILE A 262 4.37 18.91 -5.70
CA ILE A 262 5.32 20.00 -5.51
C ILE A 262 5.10 20.64 -4.15
N PHE A 263 6.13 20.67 -3.33
CA PHE A 263 6.18 21.44 -2.09
C PHE A 263 6.93 22.73 -2.36
N THR A 264 6.29 23.88 -2.17
CA THR A 264 6.82 25.17 -2.61
C THR A 264 6.77 26.23 -1.51
N GLY A 265 7.68 27.20 -1.56
CA GLY A 265 7.66 28.38 -0.71
C GLY A 265 6.54 29.38 -1.04
N SER A 266 5.90 29.27 -2.20
CA SER A 266 4.72 30.09 -2.55
C SER A 266 3.90 29.46 -3.68
N LEU A 267 2.67 29.04 -3.35
CA LEU A 267 1.72 28.48 -4.32
C LEU A 267 1.38 29.45 -5.46
N SER A 268 1.36 30.75 -5.17
CA SER A 268 0.93 31.77 -6.14
C SER A 268 1.91 32.02 -7.29
N SER A 269 3.18 31.66 -7.09
CA SER A 269 4.28 31.90 -8.01
C SER A 269 4.95 30.63 -8.52
N GLN A 270 4.52 29.46 -8.03
CA GLN A 270 5.02 28.17 -8.45
C GLN A 270 4.36 27.74 -9.75
N GLU A 271 5.15 27.27 -10.71
CA GLU A 271 4.62 26.57 -11.87
C GLU A 271 4.27 25.13 -11.46
N GLN A 272 3.02 24.73 -11.72
CA GLN A 272 2.52 23.40 -11.35
C GLN A 272 3.03 22.30 -12.29
N GLY A 273 3.26 22.62 -13.57
CA GLY A 273 3.55 21.62 -14.61
C GLY A 273 2.50 20.51 -14.64
N ASN A 274 2.95 19.26 -14.61
CA ASN A 274 2.10 18.06 -14.55
C ASN A 274 1.86 17.53 -13.12
N ALA A 275 2.26 18.28 -12.08
CA ALA A 275 2.03 17.87 -10.69
C ALA A 275 0.53 17.82 -10.37
N SER A 276 0.11 16.76 -9.68
CA SER A 276 -1.28 16.55 -9.26
C SER A 276 -1.63 17.34 -8.00
N GLN A 277 -0.66 17.56 -7.12
CA GLN A 277 -0.83 18.33 -5.89
C GLN A 277 0.27 19.37 -5.70
N MET A 278 -0.07 20.50 -5.05
CA MET A 278 0.89 21.48 -4.58
C MET A 278 0.67 21.81 -3.10
N PHE A 279 1.76 21.88 -2.34
CA PHE A 279 1.73 22.16 -0.91
C PHE A 279 2.56 23.39 -0.56
N ASP A 280 2.01 24.29 0.24
CA ASP A 280 2.72 25.49 0.71
C ASP A 280 3.57 25.14 1.93
N LEU A 281 4.90 25.12 1.75
CA LEU A 281 5.88 25.02 2.84
C LEU A 281 6.54 26.36 3.20
N GLY A 282 6.16 27.44 2.52
CA GLY A 282 6.54 28.81 2.90
C GLY A 282 5.86 29.26 4.18
N GLN A 283 4.60 28.88 4.37
CA GLN A 283 3.86 29.17 5.62
C GLN A 283 4.50 28.55 6.87
N TYR A 284 5.23 27.44 6.70
CA TYR A 284 5.94 26.74 7.78
C TYR A 284 7.38 27.21 7.96
N GLY A 285 7.85 28.15 7.12
CA GLY A 285 9.22 28.65 7.18
C GLY A 285 10.27 27.59 6.83
N LEU A 286 9.91 26.60 6.00
CA LEU A 286 10.86 25.62 5.48
C LEU A 286 11.46 26.07 4.15
N LEU A 287 10.61 26.59 3.25
CA LEU A 287 10.97 27.00 1.90
C LEU A 287 10.76 28.49 1.67
N GLY A 288 11.72 29.10 1.01
CA GLY A 288 11.81 30.52 0.74
C GLY A 288 11.08 30.99 -0.51
N THR A 289 10.92 32.31 -0.63
CA THR A 289 10.43 32.99 -1.84
C THR A 289 11.04 34.38 -1.96
N GLY A 290 11.31 34.82 -3.19
CA GLY A 290 11.82 36.16 -3.46
C GLY A 290 13.23 36.38 -2.89
N SER A 291 13.32 37.22 -1.86
CA SER A 291 14.58 37.54 -1.17
C SER A 291 14.79 36.73 0.11
N MET A 292 13.80 35.95 0.52
CA MET A 292 13.92 35.02 1.64
C MET A 292 14.37 33.67 1.08
N ASN A 293 15.66 33.38 1.19
CA ASN A 293 16.21 32.07 0.83
C ASN A 293 16.36 31.27 2.13
N LEU A 294 15.71 30.12 2.20
CA LEU A 294 15.75 29.22 3.36
C LEU A 294 16.53 27.95 3.05
N LEU A 295 16.63 27.57 1.78
CA LEU A 295 17.63 26.65 1.27
C LEU A 295 18.91 27.42 0.90
N ASP A 296 20.04 27.01 1.46
CA ASP A 296 21.35 27.61 1.17
C ASP A 296 21.83 27.14 -0.21
N ASP A 297 22.26 28.06 -1.07
CA ASP A 297 22.71 27.77 -2.43
C ASP A 297 24.16 27.25 -2.48
N GLY A 298 24.97 27.52 -1.44
CA GLY A 298 26.36 27.09 -1.37
C GLY A 298 26.55 25.64 -0.91
N ALA A 299 25.80 25.22 0.10
CA ALA A 299 25.73 23.83 0.56
C ALA A 299 24.49 23.57 1.40
N GLY A 300 23.75 22.53 1.07
CA GLY A 300 22.51 22.21 1.75
C GLY A 300 22.12 20.75 1.59
N THR A 301 21.16 20.35 2.43
CA THR A 301 20.60 19.00 2.43
C THR A 301 19.09 19.10 2.64
N VAL A 302 18.35 18.33 1.86
CA VAL A 302 16.92 18.08 2.04
C VAL A 302 16.73 16.58 2.27
N GLU A 303 16.11 16.24 3.38
CA GLU A 303 15.75 14.87 3.71
C GLU A 303 14.24 14.71 3.75
N LEU A 304 13.74 13.70 3.03
CA LEU A 304 12.38 13.21 3.16
C LEU A 304 12.39 12.07 4.18
N ARG A 305 11.61 12.24 5.24
CA ARG A 305 11.59 11.35 6.42
C ARG A 305 10.18 10.91 6.74
N PHE A 306 10.05 9.73 7.33
CA PHE A 306 8.78 9.21 7.82
C PHE A 306 8.88 8.77 9.29
N THR A 307 7.96 9.27 10.11
CA THR A 307 7.81 8.87 11.51
C THR A 307 6.56 8.02 11.66
N ARG A 308 6.75 6.74 12.00
CA ARG A 308 5.62 5.83 12.22
C ARG A 308 4.77 6.33 13.39
N PRO A 309 3.43 6.19 13.33
CA PRO A 309 2.57 6.46 14.47
C PRO A 309 3.05 5.71 15.72
N GLY A 310 3.15 6.41 16.85
CA GLY A 310 3.65 5.85 18.12
C GLY A 310 5.17 5.73 18.24
N GLN A 311 5.94 6.11 17.21
CA GLN A 311 7.40 6.23 17.29
C GLN A 311 7.81 7.70 17.37
N ILE A 312 9.01 7.94 17.93
CA ILE A 312 9.59 9.29 18.08
C ILE A 312 10.75 9.56 17.11
N ASN A 313 11.31 8.51 16.51
CA ASN A 313 12.47 8.64 15.64
C ASN A 313 12.03 8.51 14.17
N PRO A 314 12.28 9.52 13.33
CA PRO A 314 12.03 9.42 11.90
C PRO A 314 13.00 8.46 11.22
N ILE A 315 12.56 7.85 10.13
CA ILE A 315 13.38 7.09 9.18
C ILE A 315 13.55 7.94 7.94
N THR A 316 14.79 8.18 7.51
CA THR A 316 15.08 8.89 6.26
C THR A 316 14.90 7.96 5.05
N PHE A 317 14.04 8.37 4.11
CA PHE A 317 13.74 7.65 2.88
C PHE A 317 14.53 8.19 1.68
N ALA A 318 14.80 9.49 1.66
CA ALA A 318 15.59 10.13 0.61
C ALA A 318 16.41 11.29 1.18
N LYS A 319 17.58 11.53 0.57
CA LYS A 319 18.46 12.64 0.92
C LYS A 319 19.08 13.25 -0.34
N ALA A 320 18.64 14.47 -0.68
CA ALA A 320 19.30 15.31 -1.66
C ALA A 320 20.33 16.20 -0.95
N GLU A 321 21.59 16.15 -1.38
CA GLU A 321 22.68 16.92 -0.79
C GLU A 321 23.48 17.59 -1.90
N TRP A 322 23.74 18.89 -1.75
CA TRP A 322 24.56 19.67 -2.67
C TRP A 322 25.63 20.46 -1.91
N GLY A 323 26.65 20.87 -2.65
CA GLY A 323 27.80 21.60 -2.15
C GLY A 323 28.69 20.74 -1.25
N GLY A 324 29.53 21.40 -0.46
CA GLY A 324 30.41 20.73 0.51
C GLY A 324 31.29 19.65 -0.13
N GLN A 325 31.18 18.41 0.37
CA GLN A 325 31.98 17.26 -0.08
C GLN A 325 31.40 16.54 -1.30
N THR A 326 30.14 16.81 -1.67
CA THR A 326 29.50 16.18 -2.85
C THR A 326 30.09 16.70 -4.17
N GLY A 327 30.62 17.93 -4.17
CA GLY A 327 31.09 18.61 -5.37
C GLY A 327 29.97 19.10 -6.30
N LEU A 328 28.70 18.87 -5.95
CA LEU A 328 27.52 19.31 -6.70
C LEU A 328 27.23 20.77 -6.36
N LEU A 329 27.74 21.71 -7.15
CA LEU A 329 27.52 23.14 -6.90
C LEU A 329 26.27 23.62 -7.64
N MET A 330 25.27 24.10 -6.90
CA MET A 330 24.07 24.69 -7.49
C MET A 330 24.23 26.19 -7.70
N ASN A 331 24.04 26.64 -8.94
CA ASN A 331 24.01 28.06 -9.29
C ASN A 331 22.56 28.56 -9.42
N LEU A 332 22.41 29.84 -9.77
CA LEU A 332 21.11 30.43 -10.06
C LEU A 332 20.36 29.61 -11.12
N ASN A 333 19.11 29.25 -10.80
CA ASN A 333 18.22 28.49 -11.65
C ASN A 333 18.71 27.08 -12.01
N GLN A 334 19.51 26.46 -11.13
CA GLN A 334 19.90 25.06 -11.26
C GLN A 334 19.19 24.21 -10.22
N VAL A 335 18.68 23.07 -10.65
CA VAL A 335 17.97 22.10 -9.83
C VAL A 335 18.88 20.91 -9.55
N ILE A 336 18.76 20.31 -8.37
CA ILE A 336 19.34 18.99 -8.10
C ILE A 336 18.28 17.94 -8.41
N VAL A 337 18.61 17.00 -9.29
CA VAL A 337 17.71 15.99 -9.86
C VAL A 337 18.23 14.61 -9.50
N TRP A 338 17.33 13.71 -9.16
CA TRP A 338 17.62 12.30 -8.96
C TRP A 338 17.66 11.57 -10.30
N GLU A 339 18.80 10.95 -10.62
CA GLU A 339 19.07 10.27 -11.90
C GLU A 339 18.81 8.75 -11.83
N GLY A 340 18.07 8.29 -10.81
CA GLY A 340 17.85 6.87 -10.56
C GLY A 340 18.83 6.25 -9.55
N GLY A 341 18.55 4.99 -9.19
CA GLY A 341 19.32 4.26 -8.17
C GLY A 341 18.83 4.56 -6.75
N SER A 342 19.74 4.68 -5.78
CA SER A 342 19.36 4.92 -4.39
C SER A 342 19.29 6.42 -4.10
N THR A 343 18.13 6.92 -3.68
CA THR A 343 17.90 8.30 -3.22
C THR A 343 18.74 8.69 -1.99
N MET A 344 19.38 7.72 -1.33
CA MET A 344 20.29 7.93 -0.20
C MET A 344 21.76 8.09 -0.62
N SER A 345 22.10 7.74 -1.87
CA SER A 345 23.45 7.87 -2.40
C SER A 345 23.65 9.23 -3.04
N SER A 346 24.67 9.98 -2.64
CA SER A 346 24.99 11.27 -3.25
C SER A 346 25.38 11.16 -4.74
N THR A 347 25.77 9.97 -5.20
CA THR A 347 26.13 9.72 -6.61
C THR A 347 24.91 9.55 -7.52
N SER A 348 23.72 9.39 -6.95
CA SER A 348 22.46 9.27 -7.67
C SER A 348 21.81 10.63 -7.97
N TRP A 349 22.49 11.72 -7.61
CA TRP A 349 22.01 13.09 -7.81
C TRP A 349 22.92 13.85 -8.74
N ALA A 350 22.33 14.67 -9.61
CA ALA A 350 23.04 15.55 -10.53
C ALA A 350 22.46 16.96 -10.50
N VAL A 351 23.27 17.95 -10.85
CA VAL A 351 22.81 19.34 -11.00
C VAL A 351 22.48 19.58 -12.46
N GLN A 352 21.25 20.02 -12.74
CA GLN A 352 20.78 20.35 -14.08
C GLN A 352 20.41 21.84 -14.20
N SER A 353 20.36 22.35 -15.43
CA SER A 353 20.01 23.75 -15.72
C SER A 353 18.56 23.97 -16.15
N ASP A 354 17.86 22.90 -16.51
CA ASP A 354 16.49 22.93 -16.99
C ASP A 354 15.62 22.30 -15.91
N ALA A 355 14.99 23.14 -15.09
CA ALA A 355 14.04 22.70 -14.08
C ALA A 355 12.74 22.21 -14.75
N THR A 356 12.25 21.05 -14.32
CA THR A 356 11.06 20.40 -14.88
C THR A 356 10.00 20.16 -13.80
N PRO A 357 9.49 21.22 -13.14
CA PRO A 357 8.55 21.06 -12.04
C PRO A 357 7.29 20.32 -12.50
N GLY A 358 6.99 19.21 -11.83
CA GLY A 358 5.85 18.35 -12.09
C GLY A 358 6.10 17.27 -13.16
N ASP A 359 7.26 17.27 -13.81
CA ASP A 359 7.61 16.36 -14.89
C ASP A 359 8.73 15.40 -14.45
N VAL A 360 8.35 14.19 -14.04
CA VAL A 360 9.33 13.17 -13.65
C VAL A 360 9.60 12.23 -14.81
N PHE A 361 10.87 12.14 -15.20
CA PHE A 361 11.34 11.20 -16.20
C PHE A 361 11.94 9.97 -15.53
N PHE A 362 11.18 8.88 -15.49
CA PHE A 362 11.77 7.57 -15.21
C PHE A 362 12.32 7.01 -16.53
N GLU A 363 13.61 6.66 -16.57
CA GLU A 363 14.09 5.69 -17.54
C GLU A 363 13.17 4.46 -17.43
N PRO A 364 12.54 3.97 -18.53
CA PRO A 364 11.61 2.86 -18.43
C PRO A 364 12.36 1.69 -17.80
N SER A 365 11.93 1.28 -16.60
CA SER A 365 12.37 0.01 -16.04
C SER A 365 12.01 -1.04 -17.09
N ASN A 366 13.00 -1.71 -17.66
CA ASN A 366 12.79 -2.91 -18.46
C ASN A 366 12.17 -3.99 -17.55
N ALA A 367 10.87 -3.87 -17.30
CA ALA A 367 10.03 -4.88 -16.69
C ALA A 367 9.32 -5.57 -17.87
N SER A 368 9.98 -6.63 -18.35
CA SER A 368 9.45 -7.66 -19.24
C SER A 368 8.67 -8.71 -18.46
#